data_AF-A0A9E1Y1J1-F1
#
_entry.id   AF-A0A9E1Y1J1-F1
#
_cell.length_a   1.000
_cell.length_b   1.000
_cell.length_c   1.000
_cell.angle_alpha   90.00
_cell.angle_beta   90.00
_cell.angle_gamma   90.00
#
_symmetry.space_group_name_H-M   'P 1'
#
loop_
_entity.id
_entity.type
_entity.pdbx_description
1 polymer ?
#
loop_
_entity_poly.entity_id
_entity_poly.type
_entity_poly.pdbx_seq_one_letter_code
_entity_poly.pdbx_strand_id
1 'polypeptide(L)'
;MKFQSIAAVILGLLGSGCSTLVSKVFPLDDLPVPSGPHAVGTQYFEWVDGAREEPFTEGADDKRRLAGQIWYPAEMSDDSLRQPYLDYPERRLDMISYQSGLPRFMVAHMQRVQTNSMLNAPLLPHSQKRPLVLFSHGLSGMKNQNTIQAELLASHGITVISVDHAYDAYLTIFADGTIADYRSSDTENRTGDAFWAFRLPQLKTRVADLVFVLDEIARRSGEAGSLWANIATDDVGVFGHSFGGATALMLAAQDDRVAKSMALDGWMVPVPPEVITAGTPKPFYYLGQAAWDDPINYKKLDKFLSASPQGKKQLEAGTKHFDYSDAPQFSNLAKRFGLSGEVSRPALRALINDAVMSFFIDDVSRAQASEANLDQ
;
A
#
# COMPACT_ATOMS: atom_id res chain seq x y z
N MET A 1 -32.17 -18.76 4.95
CA MET A 1 -32.84 -17.47 4.62
C MET A 1 -31.95 -16.42 3.95
N LYS A 2 -30.61 -16.38 4.11
CA LYS A 2 -29.75 -15.31 3.55
C LYS A 2 -29.34 -15.46 2.07
N PHE A 3 -29.24 -16.69 1.54
CA PHE A 3 -28.86 -16.94 0.14
C PHE A 3 -29.97 -16.66 -0.89
N GLN A 4 -31.24 -16.86 -0.51
CA GLN A 4 -32.39 -16.64 -1.41
C GLN A 4 -32.61 -15.16 -1.74
N SER A 5 -32.28 -14.25 -0.82
CA SER A 5 -32.39 -12.80 -1.03
C SER A 5 -31.32 -12.24 -1.98
N ILE A 6 -30.10 -12.81 -1.94
CA ILE A 6 -29.01 -12.44 -2.85
C ILE A 6 -29.30 -12.94 -4.26
N ALA A 7 -29.80 -14.17 -4.40
CA ALA A 7 -30.21 -14.73 -5.69
C ALA A 7 -31.34 -13.92 -6.35
N ALA A 8 -32.31 -13.40 -5.58
CA ALA A 8 -33.39 -12.58 -6.09
C ALA A 8 -32.94 -11.19 -6.57
N VAL A 9 -32.00 -10.55 -5.86
CA VAL A 9 -31.38 -9.28 -6.28
C VAL A 9 -30.53 -9.47 -7.53
N ILE A 10 -29.76 -10.57 -7.60
CA ILE A 10 -28.96 -10.94 -8.76
C ILE A 10 -29.86 -11.24 -9.97
N LEU A 11 -30.95 -12.00 -9.82
CA LEU A 11 -31.91 -12.26 -10.91
C LEU A 11 -32.59 -10.98 -11.43
N GLY A 12 -32.93 -10.04 -10.53
CA GLY A 12 -33.53 -8.76 -10.92
C GLY A 12 -32.58 -7.82 -11.68
N LEU A 13 -31.28 -7.84 -11.32
CA LEU A 13 -30.25 -7.03 -11.99
C LEU A 13 -29.76 -7.67 -13.30
N LEU A 14 -29.72 -9.01 -13.39
CA LEU A 14 -29.39 -9.74 -14.62
C LEU A 14 -30.43 -9.48 -15.72
N GLY A 15 -31.70 -9.27 -15.37
CA GLY A 15 -32.77 -9.00 -16.33
C GLY A 15 -32.75 -7.59 -16.96
N SER A 16 -31.92 -6.66 -16.48
CA SER A 16 -31.98 -5.25 -16.90
C SER A 16 -30.65 -4.63 -17.38
N GLY A 17 -29.53 -5.37 -17.37
CA GLY A 17 -28.29 -4.96 -18.03
C GLY A 17 -27.72 -3.58 -17.62
N CYS A 18 -28.20 -2.97 -16.54
CA CYS A 18 -27.90 -1.59 -16.21
C CYS A 18 -26.93 -1.50 -15.03
N SER A 19 -25.64 -1.40 -15.34
CA SER A 19 -24.60 -0.95 -14.38
C SER A 19 -24.97 0.36 -13.68
N THR A 20 -25.83 1.19 -14.30
CA THR A 20 -26.39 2.43 -13.75
C THR A 20 -27.38 2.20 -12.59
N LEU A 21 -28.15 1.10 -12.61
CA LEU A 21 -29.00 0.69 -11.50
C LEU A 21 -28.15 0.18 -10.34
N VAL A 22 -27.10 -0.61 -10.62
CA VAL A 22 -26.17 -1.08 -9.59
C VAL A 22 -25.54 0.10 -8.86
N SER A 23 -25.01 1.10 -9.56
CA SER A 23 -24.38 2.25 -8.91
C SER A 23 -25.34 3.10 -8.05
N LYS A 24 -26.66 2.99 -8.26
CA LYS A 24 -27.66 3.64 -7.42
C LYS A 24 -28.01 2.83 -6.17
N VAL A 25 -27.96 1.49 -6.26
CA VAL A 25 -28.28 0.57 -5.15
C VAL A 25 -27.04 0.30 -4.28
N PHE A 26 -25.86 0.28 -4.90
CA PHE A 26 -24.55 0.11 -4.28
C PHE A 26 -23.67 1.30 -4.67
N PRO A 27 -23.88 2.49 -4.08
CA PRO A 27 -23.03 3.63 -4.36
C PRO A 27 -21.61 3.38 -3.85
N LEU A 28 -20.64 3.84 -4.63
CA LEU A 28 -19.26 4.02 -4.19
C LEU A 28 -19.00 5.50 -3.96
N ASP A 29 -18.31 5.79 -2.87
CA ASP A 29 -17.86 7.13 -2.52
C ASP A 29 -16.42 7.33 -3.03
N ASP A 30 -16.10 8.56 -3.41
CA ASP A 30 -14.73 8.99 -3.66
C ASP A 30 -13.87 8.88 -2.40
N LEU A 31 -12.54 8.89 -2.57
CA LEU A 31 -11.64 8.88 -1.44
C LEU A 31 -11.82 10.14 -0.58
N PRO A 32 -11.78 10.00 0.77
CA PRO A 32 -11.95 11.12 1.68
C PRO A 32 -10.81 12.13 1.50
N VAL A 33 -11.17 13.42 1.57
CA VAL A 33 -10.21 14.53 1.49
C VAL A 33 -9.15 14.38 2.59
N PRO A 34 -7.84 14.43 2.27
CA PRO A 34 -6.78 14.38 3.27
C PRO A 34 -6.80 15.62 4.17
N SER A 35 -6.32 15.48 5.41
CA SER A 35 -6.46 16.53 6.42
C SER A 35 -5.35 17.58 6.41
N GLY A 36 -4.28 17.40 5.63
CA GLY A 36 -3.14 18.30 5.60
C GLY A 36 -3.39 19.58 4.79
N PRO A 37 -2.53 20.60 4.96
CA PRO A 37 -2.71 21.90 4.33
C PRO A 37 -2.35 21.95 2.84
N HIS A 38 -1.66 20.94 2.32
CA HIS A 38 -1.15 20.95 0.95
C HIS A 38 -2.05 20.14 0.00
N ALA A 39 -2.15 20.62 -1.24
CA ALA A 39 -2.63 19.81 -2.36
C ALA A 39 -1.72 18.58 -2.54
N VAL A 40 -2.27 17.52 -3.14
CA VAL A 40 -1.51 16.29 -3.42
C VAL A 40 -1.34 16.13 -4.93
N GLY A 41 -0.09 16.06 -5.37
CA GLY A 41 0.28 15.68 -6.72
C GLY A 41 0.62 14.19 -6.79
N THR A 42 0.45 13.59 -7.96
CA THR A 42 0.87 12.21 -8.20
C THR A 42 1.51 12.03 -9.58
N GLN A 43 2.45 11.09 -9.69
CA GLN A 43 3.03 10.66 -10.97
C GLN A 43 3.19 9.14 -11.00
N TYR A 44 3.07 8.55 -12.18
CA TYR A 44 3.47 7.17 -12.43
C TYR A 44 4.90 7.12 -12.96
N PHE A 45 5.63 6.08 -12.58
CA PHE A 45 6.97 5.84 -13.10
C PHE A 45 7.18 4.37 -13.41
N GLU A 46 8.13 4.09 -14.29
CA GLU A 46 8.59 2.74 -14.58
C GLU A 46 10.10 2.72 -14.61
N TRP A 47 10.71 1.78 -13.89
CA TRP A 47 12.14 1.54 -13.87
C TRP A 47 12.47 0.07 -14.12
N VAL A 48 13.65 -0.18 -14.69
CA VAL A 48 14.16 -1.51 -14.95
C VAL A 48 15.43 -1.71 -14.15
N ASP A 49 15.44 -2.73 -13.30
CA ASP A 49 16.63 -3.17 -12.58
C ASP A 49 17.44 -4.09 -13.49
N GLY A 50 18.41 -3.51 -14.20
CA GLY A 50 19.27 -4.24 -15.12
C GLY A 50 20.18 -5.27 -14.46
N ALA A 51 20.30 -5.26 -13.12
CA ALA A 51 21.15 -6.19 -12.37
C ALA A 51 20.39 -7.44 -11.89
N ARG A 52 19.05 -7.43 -11.90
CA ARG A 52 18.22 -8.56 -11.45
C ARG A 52 17.42 -9.16 -12.60
N GLU A 53 17.47 -10.49 -12.71
CA GLU A 53 16.52 -11.25 -13.53
C GLU A 53 15.12 -11.21 -12.90
N GLU A 54 14.09 -11.43 -13.72
CA GLU A 54 12.72 -11.61 -13.28
C GLU A 54 12.48 -13.03 -12.72
N PRO A 55 12.26 -13.20 -11.40
CA PRO A 55 12.15 -14.53 -10.79
C PRO A 55 10.88 -15.32 -11.16
N PHE A 56 9.86 -14.67 -11.75
CA PHE A 56 8.59 -15.32 -12.12
C PHE A 56 8.50 -15.75 -13.60
N THR A 57 9.56 -15.53 -14.39
CA THR A 57 9.63 -15.93 -15.79
C THR A 57 10.87 -16.79 -16.04
N GLU A 58 10.88 -17.53 -17.16
CA GLU A 58 12.00 -18.40 -17.55
C GLU A 58 12.98 -17.70 -18.51
N GLY A 59 12.68 -16.46 -18.92
CA GLY A 59 13.47 -15.74 -19.91
C GLY A 59 14.77 -15.20 -19.31
N ALA A 60 15.92 -15.68 -19.79
CA ALA A 60 17.24 -15.24 -19.30
C ALA A 60 17.57 -13.75 -19.59
N ASP A 61 16.82 -13.11 -20.48
CA ASP A 61 16.95 -11.70 -20.82
C ASP A 61 15.85 -10.83 -20.15
N ASP A 62 14.93 -11.45 -19.40
CA ASP A 62 13.83 -10.74 -18.75
C ASP A 62 14.31 -10.12 -17.43
N LYS A 63 14.46 -8.80 -17.44
CA LYS A 63 14.94 -8.03 -16.28
C LYS A 63 13.79 -7.60 -15.39
N ARG A 64 14.06 -7.47 -14.10
CA ARG A 64 13.06 -7.04 -13.12
C ARG A 64 12.59 -5.62 -13.42
N ARG A 65 11.32 -5.47 -13.80
CA ARG A 65 10.66 -4.19 -14.05
C ARG A 65 9.79 -3.79 -12.87
N LEU A 66 9.79 -2.51 -12.54
CA LEU A 66 8.96 -1.93 -11.48
C LEU A 66 8.10 -0.82 -12.06
N ALA A 67 6.78 -0.97 -11.93
CA ALA A 67 5.84 0.12 -12.17
C ALA A 67 5.42 0.70 -10.81
N GLY A 68 5.54 2.02 -10.66
CA GLY A 68 5.30 2.68 -9.39
C GLY A 68 4.47 3.95 -9.52
N GLN A 69 4.10 4.45 -8.34
CA GLN A 69 3.36 5.68 -8.17
C GLN A 69 3.95 6.46 -7.00
N ILE A 70 4.08 7.76 -7.19
CA ILE A 70 4.52 8.71 -6.18
C ILE A 70 3.37 9.67 -5.84
N TRP A 71 3.25 10.02 -4.56
CA TRP A 71 2.41 11.09 -4.05
C TRP A 71 3.28 12.12 -3.36
N TYR A 72 3.03 13.40 -3.61
CA TYR A 72 3.85 14.49 -3.09
C TYR A 72 3.03 15.75 -2.83
N PRO A 73 3.45 16.61 -1.87
CA PRO A 73 2.85 17.92 -1.70
C PRO A 73 2.98 18.78 -2.97
N ALA A 74 1.86 19.26 -3.49
CA ALA A 74 1.78 20.01 -4.73
C ALA A 74 1.19 21.40 -4.53
N GLU A 75 1.44 22.28 -5.49
CA GLU A 75 0.66 23.50 -5.61
C GLU A 75 -0.78 23.15 -6.02
N MET A 76 -1.74 23.99 -5.63
CA MET A 76 -3.12 23.82 -6.09
C MET A 76 -3.15 23.90 -7.63
N SER A 77 -3.72 22.88 -8.26
CA SER A 77 -3.88 22.82 -9.71
C SER A 77 -5.35 22.63 -10.09
N ASP A 78 -5.62 22.59 -11.39
CA ASP A 78 -6.97 22.36 -11.91
C ASP A 78 -7.52 21.00 -11.46
N ASP A 79 -8.77 20.99 -10.98
CA ASP A 79 -9.49 19.79 -10.57
C ASP A 79 -9.69 18.80 -11.73
N SER A 80 -9.61 19.28 -12.99
CA SER A 80 -9.61 18.43 -14.18
C SER A 80 -8.44 17.42 -14.25
N LEU A 81 -7.38 17.65 -13.46
CA LEU A 81 -6.21 16.76 -13.36
C LEU A 81 -6.38 15.67 -12.29
N ARG A 82 -7.46 15.72 -11.51
CA ARG A 82 -7.76 14.74 -10.46
C ARG A 82 -7.82 13.34 -11.06
N GLN A 83 -7.10 12.40 -10.44
CA GLN A 83 -7.01 11.05 -10.94
C GLN A 83 -8.12 10.14 -10.39
N PRO A 84 -8.66 9.24 -11.23
CA PRO A 84 -9.46 8.14 -10.74
C PRO A 84 -8.60 7.22 -9.87
N TYR A 85 -9.24 6.50 -8.95
CA TYR A 85 -8.57 5.53 -8.09
C TYR A 85 -7.92 4.40 -8.89
N LEU A 86 -8.53 3.98 -10.00
CA LEU A 86 -7.98 2.94 -10.87
C LEU A 86 -7.34 3.55 -12.11
N ASP A 87 -6.04 3.32 -12.28
CA ASP A 87 -5.39 3.38 -13.59
C ASP A 87 -5.89 2.21 -14.46
N TYR A 88 -6.10 2.45 -15.76
CA TYR A 88 -6.55 1.43 -16.72
C TYR A 88 -7.74 0.58 -16.22
N PRO A 89 -8.88 1.21 -15.84
CA PRO A 89 -9.99 0.52 -15.19
C PRO A 89 -10.54 -0.64 -16.03
N GLU A 90 -10.51 -0.55 -17.36
CA GLU A 90 -10.95 -1.61 -18.26
C GLU A 90 -10.18 -2.93 -18.04
N ARG A 91 -8.89 -2.85 -17.66
CA ARG A 91 -8.06 -4.02 -17.35
C ARG A 91 -8.14 -4.42 -15.87
N ARG A 92 -8.29 -3.45 -14.96
CA ARG A 92 -8.31 -3.71 -13.51
C ARG A 92 -9.64 -4.17 -12.97
N LEU A 93 -10.76 -3.96 -13.66
CA LEU A 93 -12.07 -4.38 -13.15
C LEU A 93 -12.20 -5.90 -12.97
N ASP A 94 -11.45 -6.71 -13.74
CA ASP A 94 -11.47 -8.18 -13.57
C ASP A 94 -10.78 -8.61 -12.28
N MET A 95 -9.71 -7.92 -11.89
CA MET A 95 -9.08 -8.09 -10.57
C MET A 95 -10.06 -7.85 -9.45
N ILE A 96 -10.76 -6.71 -9.49
CA ILE A 96 -11.71 -6.33 -8.44
C ILE A 96 -12.87 -7.32 -8.39
N SER A 97 -13.35 -7.76 -9.55
CA SER A 97 -14.38 -8.79 -9.66
C SER A 97 -13.93 -10.09 -9.01
N TYR A 98 -12.72 -10.56 -9.32
CA TYR A 98 -12.13 -11.75 -8.74
C TYR A 98 -11.93 -11.64 -7.21
N GLN A 99 -11.31 -10.56 -6.74
CA GLN A 99 -11.02 -10.36 -5.31
C GLN A 99 -12.28 -10.17 -4.45
N SER A 100 -13.31 -9.51 -4.98
CA SER A 100 -14.58 -9.32 -4.26
C SER A 100 -15.55 -10.50 -4.38
N GLY A 101 -15.30 -11.41 -5.34
CA GLY A 101 -16.25 -12.46 -5.71
C GLY A 101 -17.53 -11.95 -6.39
N LEU A 102 -17.56 -10.68 -6.80
CA LEU A 102 -18.70 -10.05 -7.45
C LEU A 102 -18.53 -10.03 -8.96
N PRO A 103 -19.57 -10.27 -9.78
CA PRO A 103 -19.50 -10.13 -11.22
C PRO A 103 -19.00 -8.76 -11.68
N ARG A 104 -18.25 -8.70 -12.79
CA ARG A 104 -17.65 -7.46 -13.33
C ARG A 104 -18.65 -6.29 -13.42
N PHE A 105 -19.88 -6.53 -13.87
CA PHE A 105 -20.89 -5.48 -13.99
C PHE A 105 -21.27 -4.84 -12.64
N MET A 106 -21.13 -5.58 -11.53
CA MET A 106 -21.42 -5.09 -10.19
C MET A 106 -20.32 -4.16 -9.68
N VAL A 107 -19.07 -4.35 -10.12
CA VAL A 107 -17.92 -3.54 -9.71
C VAL A 107 -17.54 -2.48 -10.74
N ALA A 108 -18.17 -2.49 -11.93
CA ALA A 108 -17.82 -1.62 -13.05
C ALA A 108 -17.84 -0.12 -12.73
N HIS A 109 -18.65 0.32 -11.77
CA HIS A 109 -18.71 1.73 -11.38
C HIS A 109 -17.54 2.17 -10.48
N MET A 110 -16.67 1.25 -10.03
CA MET A 110 -15.40 1.58 -9.35
C MET A 110 -14.49 2.45 -10.22
N GLN A 111 -14.60 2.35 -11.55
CA GLN A 111 -13.86 3.21 -12.50
C GLN A 111 -14.15 4.70 -12.34
N ARG A 112 -15.23 5.07 -11.62
CA ARG A 112 -15.64 6.46 -11.40
C ARG A 112 -15.14 7.03 -10.07
N VAL A 113 -14.68 6.17 -9.16
CA VAL A 113 -14.17 6.59 -7.85
C VAL A 113 -12.94 7.47 -8.07
N GLN A 114 -12.99 8.68 -7.52
CA GLN A 114 -11.90 9.65 -7.60
C GLN A 114 -11.01 9.59 -6.36
N THR A 115 -9.74 9.93 -6.58
CA THR A 115 -8.79 10.27 -5.52
C THR A 115 -8.86 11.78 -5.24
N ASN A 116 -7.95 12.29 -4.41
CA ASN A 116 -7.71 13.73 -4.24
C ASN A 116 -6.40 14.18 -4.91
N SER A 117 -5.71 13.26 -5.59
CA SER A 117 -4.40 13.49 -6.20
C SER A 117 -4.53 14.03 -7.62
N MET A 118 -3.74 15.05 -7.94
CA MET A 118 -3.69 15.68 -9.25
C MET A 118 -2.48 15.15 -10.05
N LEU A 119 -2.74 14.58 -11.23
CA LEU A 119 -1.68 13.99 -12.06
C LEU A 119 -0.73 15.06 -12.57
N ASN A 120 0.57 14.81 -12.39
CA ASN A 120 1.65 15.68 -12.84
C ASN A 120 1.53 17.13 -12.31
N ALA A 121 0.84 17.33 -11.18
CA ALA A 121 0.72 18.66 -10.58
C ALA A 121 2.12 19.23 -10.23
N PRO A 122 2.34 20.55 -10.36
CA PRO A 122 3.59 21.17 -9.98
C PRO A 122 3.96 20.88 -8.52
N LEU A 123 5.24 20.59 -8.28
CA LEU A 123 5.76 20.41 -6.93
C LEU A 123 5.59 21.70 -6.13
N LEU A 124 5.09 21.60 -4.90
CA LEU A 124 5.14 22.73 -3.99
C LEU A 124 6.62 23.07 -3.68
N PRO A 125 7.08 24.32 -3.90
CA PRO A 125 8.47 24.68 -3.66
C PRO A 125 8.91 24.42 -2.21
N HIS A 126 10.15 23.95 -2.03
CA HIS A 126 10.75 23.73 -0.70
C HIS A 126 12.26 23.97 -0.75
N SER A 127 12.86 24.41 0.35
CA SER A 127 14.31 24.69 0.45
C SER A 127 15.16 23.46 0.81
N GLN A 128 14.51 22.39 1.25
CA GLN A 128 15.12 21.13 1.69
C GLN A 128 14.49 19.94 0.98
N LYS A 129 15.22 18.84 0.89
CA LYS A 129 14.69 17.55 0.44
C LYS A 129 13.55 17.09 1.35
N ARG A 130 12.55 16.44 0.77
CA ARG A 130 11.35 15.99 1.46
C ARG A 130 11.56 14.63 2.11
N PRO A 131 11.00 14.40 3.31
CA PRO A 131 10.96 13.07 3.90
C PRO A 131 10.28 12.08 2.97
N LEU A 132 10.75 10.83 2.99
CA LEU A 132 10.21 9.75 2.18
C LEU A 132 9.58 8.68 3.06
N VAL A 133 8.38 8.26 2.69
CA VAL A 133 7.75 7.05 3.19
C VAL A 133 7.46 6.10 2.03
N LEU A 134 7.96 4.87 2.12
CA LEU A 134 7.61 3.81 1.18
C LEU A 134 6.35 3.08 1.64
N PHE A 135 5.49 2.71 0.70
CA PHE A 135 4.36 1.81 0.93
C PHE A 135 4.55 0.49 0.17
N SER A 136 4.23 -0.64 0.82
CA SER A 136 4.14 -1.95 0.17
C SER A 136 2.75 -2.57 0.35
N HIS A 137 2.17 -3.02 -0.76
CA HIS A 137 0.84 -3.61 -0.81
C HIS A 137 0.82 -5.07 -0.30
N GLY A 138 -0.38 -5.58 0.01
CA GLY A 138 -0.58 -6.98 0.40
C GLY A 138 -0.35 -7.96 -0.75
N LEU A 139 -0.34 -9.26 -0.48
CA LEU A 139 -0.28 -10.27 -1.56
C LEU A 139 -1.46 -10.08 -2.51
N SER A 140 -1.23 -10.12 -3.83
CA SER A 140 -2.23 -9.78 -4.86
C SER A 140 -2.78 -8.35 -4.81
N GLY A 141 -2.13 -7.47 -4.04
CA GLY A 141 -2.49 -6.05 -3.97
C GLY A 141 -2.09 -5.27 -5.22
N MET A 142 -2.03 -3.95 -5.05
CA MET A 142 -1.61 -2.99 -6.06
C MET A 142 -0.97 -1.76 -5.41
N LYS A 143 -0.15 -1.03 -6.15
CA LYS A 143 0.61 0.13 -5.66
C LYS A 143 -0.25 1.20 -4.97
N ASN A 144 -1.49 1.37 -5.39
CA ASN A 144 -2.46 2.35 -4.89
C ASN A 144 -3.41 1.80 -3.80
N GLN A 145 -3.14 0.61 -3.22
CA GLN A 145 -4.03 -0.04 -2.23
C GLN A 145 -4.32 0.79 -0.96
N ASN A 146 -3.42 1.70 -0.59
CA ASN A 146 -3.52 2.58 0.58
C ASN A 146 -3.30 4.05 0.16
N THR A 147 -3.99 4.48 -0.88
CA THR A 147 -3.97 5.86 -1.39
C THR A 147 -4.43 6.85 -0.33
N ILE A 148 -5.38 6.50 0.54
CA ILE A 148 -5.83 7.42 1.61
C ILE A 148 -4.67 7.81 2.52
N GLN A 149 -3.82 6.85 2.92
CA GLN A 149 -2.65 7.12 3.75
C GLN A 149 -1.53 7.81 2.97
N ALA A 150 -1.38 7.49 1.67
CA ALA A 150 -0.43 8.18 0.81
C ALA A 150 -0.78 9.67 0.64
N GLU A 151 -2.04 9.99 0.36
CA GLU A 151 -2.56 11.36 0.25
C GLU A 151 -2.49 12.10 1.58
N LEU A 152 -2.78 11.42 2.70
CA LEU A 152 -2.62 11.98 4.04
C LEU A 152 -1.19 12.46 4.25
N LEU A 153 -0.19 11.58 4.12
CA LEU A 153 1.22 11.92 4.32
C LEU A 153 1.69 13.02 3.34
N ALA A 154 1.29 12.93 2.07
CA ALA A 154 1.60 13.94 1.06
C ALA A 154 0.99 15.31 1.36
N SER A 155 -0.24 15.36 1.87
CA SER A 155 -0.86 16.62 2.28
C SER A 155 -0.15 17.28 3.47
N HIS A 156 0.67 16.53 4.22
CA HIS A 156 1.46 16.96 5.38
C HIS A 156 2.96 17.11 5.11
N GLY A 157 3.38 17.20 3.85
CA GLY A 157 4.77 17.51 3.51
C GLY A 157 5.66 16.30 3.18
N ILE A 158 5.14 15.07 3.33
CA ILE A 158 5.92 13.83 3.16
C ILE A 158 5.69 13.22 1.79
N THR A 159 6.75 12.89 1.06
CA THR A 159 6.63 12.15 -0.19
C THR A 159 6.35 10.67 0.10
N VAL A 160 5.40 10.07 -0.62
CA VAL A 160 5.09 8.64 -0.54
C VAL A 160 5.33 7.96 -1.87
N ILE A 161 6.00 6.81 -1.86
CA ILE A 161 6.23 5.99 -3.07
C ILE A 161 5.74 4.57 -2.83
N SER A 162 5.09 4.01 -3.84
CA SER A 162 4.66 2.61 -3.87
C SER A 162 4.94 2.00 -5.24
N VAL A 163 5.17 0.70 -5.28
CA VAL A 163 5.38 -0.08 -6.52
C VAL A 163 4.45 -1.27 -6.59
N ASP A 164 4.04 -1.62 -7.81
CA ASP A 164 3.48 -2.92 -8.10
C ASP A 164 4.67 -3.91 -8.11
N HIS A 165 4.74 -4.81 -7.13
CA HIS A 165 5.72 -5.89 -7.15
C HIS A 165 5.33 -6.86 -8.27
N ALA A 166 5.94 -6.75 -9.46
CA ALA A 166 5.52 -7.50 -10.66
C ALA A 166 5.38 -9.01 -10.40
N TYR A 167 4.31 -9.59 -10.94
CA TYR A 167 3.82 -10.96 -10.74
C TYR A 167 3.33 -11.33 -9.32
N ASP A 168 3.55 -10.46 -8.34
CA ASP A 168 2.99 -10.57 -6.99
C ASP A 168 1.79 -9.65 -6.78
N ALA A 169 1.86 -8.42 -7.29
CA ALA A 169 0.68 -7.60 -7.56
C ALA A 169 -0.27 -8.37 -8.48
N TYR A 170 -1.57 -8.15 -8.32
CA TYR A 170 -2.52 -8.93 -9.13
C TYR A 170 -2.38 -8.64 -10.62
N LEU A 171 -2.13 -7.37 -10.95
CA LEU A 171 -1.88 -6.93 -12.31
C LEU A 171 -0.94 -5.72 -12.29
N THR A 172 0.23 -5.89 -12.87
CA THR A 172 1.13 -4.78 -13.23
C THR A 172 0.94 -4.46 -14.71
N ILE A 173 0.78 -3.18 -15.02
CA ILE A 173 0.67 -2.68 -16.40
C ILE A 173 1.84 -1.74 -16.61
N PHE A 174 2.67 -2.04 -17.60
CA PHE A 174 3.82 -1.24 -17.96
C PHE A 174 3.46 -0.18 -19.01
N ALA A 175 4.31 0.84 -19.16
CA ALA A 175 4.09 1.99 -20.04
C ALA A 175 4.00 1.59 -21.53
N ASP A 176 4.66 0.49 -21.92
CA ASP A 176 4.56 -0.10 -23.26
C ASP A 176 3.28 -0.92 -23.48
N GLY A 177 2.42 -1.06 -22.47
CA GLY A 177 1.17 -1.80 -22.50
C GLY A 177 1.30 -3.31 -22.24
N THR A 178 2.52 -3.82 -22.05
CA THR A 178 2.77 -5.18 -21.57
C THR A 178 2.34 -5.33 -20.11
N ILE A 179 2.13 -6.57 -19.68
CA ILE A 179 1.60 -6.86 -18.34
C ILE A 179 2.44 -7.91 -17.62
N ALA A 180 2.48 -7.82 -16.30
CA ALA A 180 2.81 -8.93 -15.41
C ALA A 180 1.53 -9.37 -14.70
N ASP A 181 1.09 -10.61 -14.99
CA ASP A 181 -0.08 -11.25 -14.38
C ASP A 181 0.26 -11.88 -13.02
N TYR A 182 -0.76 -12.14 -12.20
CA TYR A 182 -0.56 -12.71 -10.87
C TYR A 182 -0.05 -14.16 -10.88
N ARG A 183 1.14 -14.40 -10.33
CA ARG A 183 1.77 -15.74 -10.22
C ARG A 183 2.26 -16.08 -8.82
N SER A 184 2.06 -15.18 -7.85
CA SER A 184 2.48 -15.38 -6.44
C SER A 184 1.45 -16.18 -5.62
N SER A 185 0.46 -16.83 -6.23
CA SER A 185 -0.52 -17.66 -5.51
C SER A 185 0.09 -18.99 -5.04
N ASP A 186 -0.21 -19.41 -3.80
CA ASP A 186 0.12 -20.78 -3.36
C ASP A 186 -1.06 -21.71 -3.63
N THR A 187 -1.01 -22.45 -4.73
CA THR A 187 -2.06 -23.39 -5.14
C THR A 187 -1.92 -24.77 -4.49
N GLU A 188 -0.82 -25.02 -3.77
CA GLU A 188 -0.50 -26.32 -3.17
C GLU A 188 -0.77 -26.38 -1.65
N ASN A 189 -1.21 -25.27 -1.04
CA ASN A 189 -1.42 -25.13 0.40
C ASN A 189 -0.20 -25.59 1.21
N ARG A 190 0.97 -25.09 0.84
CA ARG A 190 2.25 -25.54 1.40
C ARG A 190 2.33 -25.17 2.88
N THR A 191 3.03 -26.00 3.66
CA THR A 191 3.28 -25.78 5.09
C THR A 191 4.73 -26.08 5.43
N GLY A 192 5.19 -25.67 6.62
CA GLY A 192 6.56 -25.93 7.08
C GLY A 192 7.62 -25.41 6.11
N ASP A 193 8.68 -26.18 5.87
CA ASP A 193 9.80 -25.78 5.02
C ASP A 193 9.38 -25.51 3.56
N ALA A 194 8.38 -26.23 3.04
CA ALA A 194 7.87 -26.00 1.68
C ALA A 194 7.17 -24.64 1.55
N PHE A 195 6.46 -24.20 2.58
CA PHE A 195 5.90 -22.85 2.63
C PHE A 195 7.02 -21.80 2.59
N TRP A 196 8.07 -22.00 3.37
CA TRP A 196 9.22 -21.09 3.40
C TRP A 196 9.97 -21.04 2.09
N ALA A 197 10.24 -22.19 1.49
CA ALA A 197 10.90 -22.29 0.18
C ALA A 197 10.11 -21.56 -0.91
N PHE A 198 8.78 -21.52 -0.81
CA PHE A 198 7.90 -20.81 -1.75
C PHE A 198 7.79 -19.30 -1.45
N ARG A 199 7.59 -18.91 -0.19
CA ARG A 199 7.30 -17.51 0.20
C ARG A 199 8.53 -16.65 0.40
N LEU A 200 9.64 -17.22 0.84
CA LEU A 200 10.84 -16.45 1.14
C LEU A 200 11.44 -15.77 -0.11
N PRO A 201 11.52 -16.41 -1.29
CA PRO A 201 11.96 -15.73 -2.50
C PRO A 201 11.09 -14.52 -2.84
N GLN A 202 9.78 -14.64 -2.72
CA GLN A 202 8.83 -13.54 -3.01
C GLN A 202 9.04 -12.36 -2.05
N LEU A 203 9.20 -12.64 -0.75
CA LEU A 203 9.49 -11.60 0.24
C LEU A 203 10.84 -10.92 -0.03
N LYS A 204 11.87 -11.69 -0.39
CA LYS A 204 13.18 -11.14 -0.76
C LYS A 204 13.10 -10.27 -2.01
N THR A 205 12.35 -10.69 -3.03
CA THR A 205 12.11 -9.89 -4.23
C THR A 205 11.41 -8.57 -3.90
N ARG A 206 10.36 -8.61 -3.05
CA ARG A 206 9.66 -7.40 -2.60
C ARG A 206 10.58 -6.41 -1.87
N VAL A 207 11.47 -6.91 -1.00
CA VAL A 207 12.46 -6.07 -0.32
C VAL A 207 13.47 -5.49 -1.31
N ALA A 208 14.02 -6.32 -2.20
CA ALA A 208 14.97 -5.89 -3.22
C ALA A 208 14.39 -4.85 -4.19
N ASP A 209 13.09 -4.94 -4.49
CA ASP A 209 12.39 -3.93 -5.28
C ASP A 209 12.41 -2.55 -4.60
N LEU A 210 12.18 -2.50 -3.29
CA LEU A 210 12.18 -1.24 -2.54
C LEU A 210 13.61 -0.71 -2.31
N VAL A 211 14.59 -1.58 -2.11
CA VAL A 211 16.02 -1.18 -2.11
C VAL A 211 16.39 -0.54 -3.44
N PHE A 212 16.03 -1.18 -4.56
CA PHE A 212 16.27 -0.64 -5.90
C PHE A 212 15.57 0.72 -6.11
N VAL A 213 14.34 0.89 -5.60
CA VAL A 213 13.67 2.20 -5.64
C VAL A 213 14.50 3.27 -4.93
N LEU A 214 15.03 2.99 -3.74
CA LEU A 214 15.87 3.94 -3.01
C LEU A 214 17.18 4.26 -3.75
N ASP A 215 17.81 3.24 -4.33
CA ASP A 215 19.04 3.40 -5.12
C ASP A 215 18.79 4.27 -6.36
N GLU A 216 17.67 4.06 -7.05
CA GLU A 216 17.33 4.78 -8.26
C GLU A 216 16.91 6.24 -7.98
N ILE A 217 16.25 6.52 -6.85
CA ILE A 217 16.01 7.89 -6.38
C ILE A 217 17.36 8.59 -6.12
N ALA A 218 18.29 7.92 -5.42
CA ALA A 218 19.60 8.47 -5.13
C ALA A 218 20.38 8.75 -6.43
N ARG A 219 20.37 7.84 -7.40
CA ARG A 219 21.00 8.00 -8.71
C ARG A 219 20.42 9.19 -9.49
N ARG A 220 19.09 9.32 -9.50
CA ARG A 220 18.36 10.39 -10.21
C ARG A 220 18.40 11.73 -9.50
N SER A 221 18.84 11.76 -8.24
CA SER A 221 18.90 13.01 -7.47
C SER A 221 19.92 14.02 -8.02
N GLY A 222 20.89 13.56 -8.81
CA GLY A 222 21.87 14.42 -9.50
C GLY A 222 21.39 14.99 -10.84
N GLU A 223 20.21 14.60 -11.33
CA GLU A 223 19.67 15.04 -12.62
C GLU A 223 18.96 16.40 -12.47
N ALA A 224 19.38 17.41 -13.22
CA ALA A 224 18.80 18.76 -13.12
C ALA A 224 17.30 18.76 -13.49
N GLY A 225 16.47 19.34 -12.62
CA GLY A 225 15.00 19.38 -12.82
C GLY A 225 14.28 18.06 -12.50
N SER A 226 14.99 17.07 -11.98
CA SER A 226 14.42 15.78 -11.56
C SER A 226 13.53 15.94 -10.32
N LEU A 227 12.31 15.39 -10.38
CA LEU A 227 11.43 15.22 -9.21
C LEU A 227 12.17 14.56 -8.04
N TRP A 228 13.03 13.59 -8.37
CA TRP A 228 13.76 12.74 -7.43
C TRP A 228 14.87 13.50 -6.69
N ALA A 229 15.35 14.63 -7.23
CA ALA A 229 16.33 15.49 -6.56
C ALA A 229 15.80 16.10 -5.26
N ASN A 230 14.48 16.19 -5.10
CA ASN A 230 13.82 16.80 -3.95
C ASN A 230 13.44 15.79 -2.86
N ILE A 231 13.94 14.55 -2.89
CA ILE A 231 13.55 13.48 -1.97
C ILE A 231 14.76 13.05 -1.12
N ALA A 232 14.56 12.97 0.20
CA ALA A 232 15.54 12.46 1.15
C ALA A 232 15.47 10.93 1.19
N THR A 233 16.63 10.28 1.13
CA THR A 233 16.75 8.80 1.06
C THR A 233 17.59 8.22 2.18
N ASP A 234 17.90 9.01 3.22
CA ASP A 234 18.80 8.70 4.33
C ASP A 234 18.08 8.58 5.69
N ASP A 235 16.79 8.92 5.76
CA ASP A 235 15.90 8.71 6.90
C ASP A 235 14.49 8.34 6.40
N VAL A 236 14.37 7.10 5.91
CA VAL A 236 13.18 6.62 5.20
C VAL A 236 12.24 5.89 6.16
N GLY A 237 10.96 6.27 6.16
CA GLY A 237 9.90 5.48 6.75
C GLY A 237 9.40 4.41 5.77
N VAL A 238 8.92 3.28 6.27
CA VAL A 238 8.19 2.31 5.43
C VAL A 238 6.96 1.79 6.14
N PHE A 239 5.84 1.68 5.44
CA PHE A 239 4.69 0.94 5.93
C PHE A 239 4.16 -0.03 4.90
N GLY A 240 3.41 -1.02 5.36
CA GLY A 240 2.74 -1.92 4.43
C GLY A 240 1.63 -2.71 5.07
N HIS A 241 0.70 -3.14 4.23
CA HIS A 241 -0.45 -3.93 4.64
C HIS A 241 -0.21 -5.41 4.37
N SER A 242 -0.61 -6.31 5.29
CA SER A 242 -0.53 -7.76 5.07
C SER A 242 0.90 -8.21 4.74
N PHE A 243 1.13 -8.83 3.58
CA PHE A 243 2.48 -9.20 3.12
C PHE A 243 3.42 -7.99 2.96
N GLY A 244 2.86 -6.81 2.65
CA GLY A 244 3.57 -5.55 2.67
C GLY A 244 4.06 -5.15 4.05
N GLY A 245 3.37 -5.56 5.13
CA GLY A 245 3.84 -5.35 6.50
C GLY A 245 5.08 -6.19 6.85
N ALA A 246 5.16 -7.43 6.35
CA ALA A 246 6.39 -8.22 6.41
C ALA A 246 7.50 -7.62 5.54
N THR A 247 7.15 -7.08 4.37
CA THR A 247 8.09 -6.39 3.48
C THR A 247 8.68 -5.16 4.17
N ALA A 248 7.86 -4.35 4.83
CA ALA A 248 8.27 -3.17 5.60
C ALA A 248 9.23 -3.53 6.75
N LEU A 249 8.90 -4.57 7.52
CA LEU A 249 9.76 -5.08 8.60
C LEU A 249 11.10 -5.57 8.04
N MET A 250 11.07 -6.39 6.97
CA MET A 250 12.26 -6.96 6.37
C MET A 250 13.17 -5.91 5.73
N LEU A 251 12.60 -4.90 5.07
CA LEU A 251 13.35 -3.78 4.51
C LEU A 251 14.07 -3.01 5.62
N ALA A 252 13.37 -2.67 6.71
CA ALA A 252 13.97 -1.98 7.85
C ALA A 252 15.11 -2.77 8.53
N ALA A 253 15.05 -4.11 8.47
CA ALA A 253 16.09 -5.00 8.98
C ALA A 253 17.30 -5.15 8.04
N GLN A 254 17.15 -4.85 6.74
CA GLN A 254 18.19 -5.09 5.72
C GLN A 254 18.82 -3.82 5.16
N ASP A 255 18.13 -2.68 5.23
CA ASP A 255 18.60 -1.42 4.69
C ASP A 255 18.69 -0.35 5.78
N ASP A 256 19.90 0.17 6.00
CA ASP A 256 20.18 1.16 7.05
C ASP A 256 19.57 2.53 6.77
N ARG A 257 19.21 2.83 5.51
CA ARG A 257 18.47 4.05 5.16
C ARG A 257 17.06 4.08 5.74
N VAL A 258 16.50 2.91 6.03
CA VAL A 258 15.15 2.81 6.61
C VAL A 258 15.25 2.94 8.12
N ALA A 259 14.75 4.05 8.64
CA ALA A 259 14.86 4.39 10.06
C ALA A 259 13.73 3.81 10.91
N LYS A 260 12.55 3.56 10.33
CA LYS A 260 11.37 3.05 11.05
C LYS A 260 10.38 2.35 10.14
N SER A 261 9.63 1.39 10.69
CA SER A 261 8.64 0.65 9.93
C SER A 261 7.31 0.42 10.64
N MET A 262 6.22 0.40 9.86
CA MET A 262 4.87 0.14 10.35
C MET A 262 4.22 -1.01 9.58
N ALA A 263 3.59 -1.93 10.29
CA ALA A 263 2.82 -3.03 9.73
C ALA A 263 1.32 -2.82 10.00
N LEU A 264 0.58 -2.57 8.93
CA LEU A 264 -0.89 -2.50 8.93
C LEU A 264 -1.43 -3.93 8.74
N ASP A 265 -1.87 -4.53 9.84
CA ASP A 265 -2.24 -5.93 9.96
C ASP A 265 -1.28 -6.86 9.19
N GLY A 266 0.00 -6.77 9.54
CA GLY A 266 1.06 -7.44 8.81
C GLY A 266 1.03 -8.96 8.94
N TRP A 267 1.30 -9.64 7.84
CA TRP A 267 1.44 -11.09 7.80
C TRP A 267 2.87 -11.49 8.16
N MET A 268 3.13 -11.83 9.42
CA MET A 268 4.44 -12.17 10.00
C MET A 268 4.87 -13.63 9.74
N VAL A 269 3.96 -14.49 9.28
CA VAL A 269 4.28 -15.90 9.01
C VAL A 269 5.45 -16.04 8.03
N PRO A 270 5.57 -15.27 6.92
CA PRO A 270 6.70 -15.32 5.99
C PRO A 270 7.99 -14.62 6.43
N VAL A 271 8.05 -13.96 7.60
CA VAL A 271 9.28 -13.28 8.07
C VAL A 271 10.26 -14.29 8.69
N PRO A 272 11.51 -14.45 8.19
CA PRO A 272 12.41 -15.51 8.65
C PRO A 272 12.59 -15.59 10.17
N PRO A 273 12.66 -16.80 10.77
CA PRO A 273 12.80 -16.97 12.22
C PRO A 273 14.00 -16.23 12.83
N GLU A 274 15.10 -16.10 12.10
CA GLU A 274 16.30 -15.37 12.49
C GLU A 274 16.03 -13.86 12.63
N VAL A 275 15.28 -13.26 11.70
CA VAL A 275 14.87 -11.84 11.77
C VAL A 275 13.88 -11.64 12.93
N ILE A 276 12.93 -12.57 13.10
CA ILE A 276 12.01 -12.54 14.23
C ILE A 276 12.74 -12.64 15.57
N THR A 277 13.78 -13.47 15.67
CA THR A 277 14.52 -13.67 16.92
C THR A 277 15.47 -12.52 17.21
N ALA A 278 16.03 -11.89 16.17
CA ALA A 278 16.91 -10.73 16.31
C ALA A 278 16.16 -9.48 16.80
N GLY A 279 14.87 -9.33 16.45
CA GLY A 279 14.12 -8.11 16.75
C GLY A 279 14.64 -6.92 15.93
N THR A 280 14.41 -5.71 16.42
CA THR A 280 14.97 -4.49 15.84
C THR A 280 15.23 -3.42 16.90
N PRO A 281 16.34 -2.66 16.80
CA PRO A 281 16.52 -1.47 17.61
C PRO A 281 15.71 -0.27 17.09
N LYS A 282 15.26 -0.32 15.82
CA LYS A 282 14.54 0.77 15.14
C LYS A 282 13.07 0.83 15.58
N PRO A 283 12.40 1.99 15.58
CA PRO A 283 10.96 2.06 15.85
C PRO A 283 10.16 1.15 14.92
N PHE A 284 9.27 0.35 15.51
CA PHE A 284 8.37 -0.53 14.80
C PHE A 284 6.97 -0.43 15.37
N TYR A 285 5.96 -0.26 14.51
CA TYR A 285 4.56 -0.21 14.94
C TYR A 285 3.68 -1.21 14.19
N TYR A 286 3.10 -2.15 14.91
CA TYR A 286 2.05 -3.04 14.40
C TYR A 286 0.67 -2.51 14.81
N LEU A 287 -0.20 -2.25 13.83
CA LEU A 287 -1.63 -1.95 14.03
C LEU A 287 -2.45 -2.99 13.26
N GLY A 288 -3.22 -3.84 13.93
CA GLY A 288 -3.96 -4.91 13.22
C GLY A 288 -5.20 -5.41 13.93
N GLN A 289 -5.84 -6.42 13.35
CA GLN A 289 -7.11 -6.98 13.84
C GLN A 289 -6.96 -7.72 15.17
N ALA A 290 -8.05 -7.95 15.91
CA ALA A 290 -7.96 -8.63 17.21
C ALA A 290 -7.33 -10.05 17.16
N ALA A 291 -7.54 -10.78 16.07
CA ALA A 291 -7.04 -12.15 15.90
C ALA A 291 -6.79 -12.50 14.44
N TRP A 292 -5.76 -13.32 14.19
CA TRP A 292 -5.55 -14.01 12.92
C TRP A 292 -6.04 -15.46 13.01
N ASP A 293 -6.54 -15.99 11.90
CA ASP A 293 -6.90 -17.42 11.80
C ASP A 293 -5.69 -18.32 12.06
N ASP A 294 -4.51 -17.92 11.56
CA ASP A 294 -3.24 -18.57 11.88
C ASP A 294 -2.62 -17.96 13.15
N PRO A 295 -2.61 -18.69 14.30
CA PRO A 295 -2.02 -18.19 15.54
C PRO A 295 -0.51 -18.01 15.46
N ILE A 296 0.18 -18.60 14.47
CA ILE A 296 1.62 -18.40 14.25
C ILE A 296 1.91 -16.92 13.97
N ASN A 297 0.99 -16.19 13.33
CA ASN A 297 1.18 -14.78 13.00
C ASN A 297 1.53 -13.95 14.25
N TYR A 298 0.71 -14.06 15.29
CA TYR A 298 0.93 -13.33 16.54
C TYR A 298 2.00 -13.92 17.43
N LYS A 299 2.20 -15.24 17.42
CA LYS A 299 3.37 -15.84 18.11
C LYS A 299 4.69 -15.27 17.58
N LYS A 300 4.80 -15.06 16.26
CA LYS A 300 5.99 -14.48 15.65
C LYS A 300 6.10 -12.99 15.92
N LEU A 301 5.00 -12.24 15.81
CA LEU A 301 4.97 -10.82 16.17
C LEU A 301 5.41 -10.60 17.62
N ASP A 302 4.85 -11.36 18.56
CA ASP A 302 5.15 -11.20 19.99
C ASP A 302 6.60 -11.58 20.30
N LYS A 303 7.14 -12.60 19.62
CA LYS A 303 8.58 -12.95 19.72
C LYS A 303 9.49 -11.85 19.15
N PHE A 304 9.10 -11.22 18.05
CA PHE A 304 9.85 -10.09 17.49
C PHE A 304 9.84 -8.89 18.42
N LEU A 305 8.68 -8.55 18.98
CA LEU A 305 8.51 -7.41 19.88
C LEU A 305 9.24 -7.60 21.22
N SER A 306 9.36 -8.82 21.73
CA SER A 306 10.13 -9.06 22.96
C SER A 306 11.64 -8.77 22.79
N ALA A 307 12.13 -8.75 21.56
CA ALA A 307 13.49 -8.35 21.19
C ALA A 307 13.57 -6.93 20.58
N SER A 308 12.47 -6.16 20.58
CA SER A 308 12.40 -4.85 19.93
C SER A 308 11.98 -3.75 20.92
N PRO A 309 12.93 -3.04 21.56
CA PRO A 309 12.64 -2.14 22.68
C PRO A 309 11.74 -0.94 22.32
N GLN A 310 11.71 -0.54 21.05
CA GLN A 310 10.86 0.54 20.53
C GLN A 310 9.62 -0.01 19.78
N GLY A 311 9.36 -1.31 19.90
CA GLY A 311 8.23 -1.97 19.25
C GLY A 311 6.90 -1.65 19.94
N LYS A 312 5.90 -1.26 19.16
CA LYS A 312 4.51 -1.07 19.61
C LYS A 312 3.58 -2.03 18.89
N LYS A 313 2.59 -2.56 19.63
CA LYS A 313 1.49 -3.37 19.09
C LYS A 313 0.16 -2.79 19.55
N GLN A 314 -0.72 -2.49 18.60
CA GLN A 314 -2.10 -2.13 18.84
C GLN A 314 -3.00 -3.11 18.07
N LEU A 315 -3.89 -3.80 18.78
CA LEU A 315 -4.90 -4.65 18.17
C LEU A 315 -6.27 -4.00 18.34
N GLU A 316 -6.98 -3.80 17.24
CA GLU A 316 -8.29 -3.17 17.24
C GLU A 316 -9.40 -4.22 17.22
N ALA A 317 -10.34 -4.11 18.16
CA ALA A 317 -11.48 -5.00 18.22
C ALA A 317 -12.50 -4.65 17.13
N GLY A 318 -13.08 -5.69 16.52
CA GLY A 318 -14.10 -5.51 15.50
C GLY A 318 -13.57 -5.04 14.14
N THR A 319 -12.27 -4.87 13.94
CA THR A 319 -11.69 -4.73 12.61
C THR A 319 -11.38 -6.10 11.98
N LYS A 320 -11.23 -6.12 10.67
CA LYS A 320 -10.79 -7.27 9.86
C LYS A 320 -9.59 -6.92 9.01
N HIS A 321 -8.96 -7.94 8.44
CA HIS A 321 -7.78 -7.80 7.58
C HIS A 321 -7.85 -6.64 6.56
N PHE A 322 -8.87 -6.60 5.71
CA PHE A 322 -8.98 -5.56 4.68
C PHE A 322 -9.42 -4.19 5.19
N ASP A 323 -9.74 -4.05 6.49
CA ASP A 323 -10.03 -2.74 7.09
C ASP A 323 -8.81 -1.82 7.07
N TYR A 324 -7.62 -2.39 6.92
CA TYR A 324 -6.34 -1.70 6.87
C TYR A 324 -5.91 -1.30 5.44
N SER A 325 -6.86 -1.26 4.51
CA SER A 325 -6.70 -0.82 3.11
C SER A 325 -7.80 0.19 2.73
N ASP A 326 -7.77 0.72 1.51
CA ASP A 326 -8.81 1.65 1.04
C ASP A 326 -10.16 0.95 0.79
N ALA A 327 -10.20 -0.38 0.64
CA ALA A 327 -11.38 -1.14 0.21
C ALA A 327 -12.68 -0.86 1.01
N PRO A 328 -12.68 -0.80 2.36
CA PRO A 328 -13.89 -0.48 3.14
C PRO A 328 -14.38 0.95 2.91
N GLN A 329 -13.51 1.85 2.47
CA GLN A 329 -13.82 3.27 2.35
C GLN A 329 -14.63 3.60 1.11
N PHE A 330 -14.83 2.66 0.17
CA PHE A 330 -15.67 2.91 -0.99
C PHE A 330 -17.16 2.78 -0.69
N SER A 331 -17.61 1.94 0.26
CA SER A 331 -19.05 1.77 0.49
C SER A 331 -19.41 1.32 1.89
N ASN A 332 -20.49 1.89 2.44
CA ASN A 332 -21.11 1.43 3.69
C ASN A 332 -21.64 -0.02 3.60
N LEU A 333 -21.82 -0.55 2.39
CA LEU A 333 -22.34 -1.89 2.16
C LEU A 333 -21.28 -2.99 2.29
N ALA A 334 -19.98 -2.65 2.31
CA ALA A 334 -18.89 -3.60 2.48
C ALA A 334 -19.06 -4.46 3.75
N LYS A 335 -19.49 -3.84 4.85
CA LYS A 335 -19.81 -4.51 6.13
C LYS A 335 -20.88 -5.58 5.97
N ARG A 336 -21.89 -5.34 5.12
CA ARG A 336 -23.02 -6.25 4.92
C ARG A 336 -22.63 -7.52 4.16
N PHE A 337 -21.54 -7.47 3.39
CA PHE A 337 -20.96 -8.61 2.68
C PHE A 337 -19.78 -9.24 3.42
N GLY A 338 -19.46 -8.78 4.63
CA GLY A 338 -18.37 -9.29 5.45
C GLY A 338 -16.97 -8.90 4.95
N LEU A 339 -16.89 -8.00 3.97
CA LEU A 339 -15.66 -7.47 3.37
C LEU A 339 -14.97 -6.44 4.27
N SER A 340 -15.67 -5.91 5.28
CA SER A 340 -15.13 -5.02 6.31
C SER A 340 -15.61 -5.45 7.69
N GLY A 341 -14.94 -4.97 8.73
CA GLY A 341 -15.29 -5.18 10.12
C GLY A 341 -16.52 -4.40 10.60
N GLU A 342 -16.69 -4.37 11.90
CA GLU A 342 -17.80 -3.73 12.60
C GLU A 342 -17.59 -2.23 12.82
N VAL A 343 -16.33 -1.79 12.86
CA VAL A 343 -15.94 -0.38 13.02
C VAL A 343 -16.47 0.45 11.85
N SER A 344 -16.97 1.66 12.13
CA SER A 344 -17.50 2.54 11.08
C SER A 344 -16.37 3.07 10.19
N ARG A 345 -16.66 3.33 8.90
CA ARG A 345 -15.68 3.89 7.95
C ARG A 345 -14.95 5.14 8.48
N PRO A 346 -15.63 6.16 9.05
CA PRO A 346 -14.95 7.32 9.60
C PRO A 346 -14.06 7.00 10.81
N ALA A 347 -14.50 6.12 11.72
CA ALA A 347 -13.72 5.73 12.89
C ALA A 347 -12.49 4.90 12.50
N LEU A 348 -12.65 3.97 11.55
CA LEU A 348 -11.56 3.18 10.98
C LEU A 348 -10.53 4.07 10.29
N ARG A 349 -11.00 5.05 9.52
CA ARG A 349 -10.11 6.03 8.88
C ARG A 349 -9.36 6.87 9.90
N ALA A 350 -10.05 7.39 10.92
CA ALA A 350 -9.40 8.15 11.99
C ALA A 350 -8.33 7.30 12.70
N LEU A 351 -8.66 6.06 13.06
CA LEU A 351 -7.72 5.12 13.69
C LEU A 351 -6.44 4.93 12.88
N ILE A 352 -6.56 4.64 11.57
CA ILE A 352 -5.39 4.38 10.72
C ILE A 352 -4.62 5.68 10.45
N ASN A 353 -5.33 6.78 10.17
CA ASN A 353 -4.71 8.07 9.89
C ASN A 353 -3.94 8.58 11.11
N ASP A 354 -4.52 8.53 12.30
CA ASP A 354 -3.87 8.98 13.54
C ASP A 354 -2.62 8.11 13.84
N ALA A 355 -2.70 6.80 13.60
CA ALA A 355 -1.58 5.90 13.75
C ALA A 355 -0.43 6.19 12.77
N VAL A 356 -0.74 6.47 11.50
CA VAL A 356 0.25 6.83 10.46
C VAL A 356 0.86 8.21 10.74
N MET A 357 0.03 9.20 11.07
CA MET A 357 0.47 10.56 11.40
C MET A 357 1.40 10.57 12.61
N SER A 358 0.97 9.96 13.73
CA SER A 358 1.78 9.94 14.95
C SER A 358 3.11 9.20 14.79
N PHE A 359 3.19 8.24 13.87
CA PHE A 359 4.42 7.47 13.65
C PHE A 359 5.39 8.13 12.66
N PHE A 360 4.89 8.79 11.61
CA PHE A 360 5.73 9.36 10.55
C PHE A 360 5.91 10.88 10.64
N ILE A 361 4.97 11.65 11.22
CA ILE A 361 4.99 13.13 11.19
C ILE A 361 5.37 13.75 12.53
N ASP A 362 4.90 13.19 13.65
CA ASP A 362 5.21 13.77 14.98
C ASP A 362 6.71 13.72 15.30
N ASP A 363 7.45 12.78 14.70
CA ASP A 363 8.91 12.72 14.80
C ASP A 363 9.60 13.76 13.90
N VAL A 364 9.06 14.04 12.71
CA VAL A 364 9.60 15.05 11.76
C VAL A 364 9.44 16.45 12.33
N SER A 365 8.28 16.73 12.93
CA SER A 365 8.00 18.02 13.59
C SER A 365 8.95 18.27 14.77
N ARG A 366 9.34 17.23 15.51
CA ARG A 366 10.32 17.33 16.60
C ARG A 366 11.74 17.54 16.10
N ALA A 367 12.15 16.87 15.03
CA ALA A 367 13.47 17.05 14.43
C ALA A 367 13.67 18.48 13.89
N GLN A 368 12.71 19.00 13.12
CA GLN A 368 12.73 20.37 12.58
C GLN A 368 12.68 21.46 13.68
N ALA A 369 11.94 21.22 14.77
CA ALA A 369 11.92 22.14 15.91
C ALA A 369 13.23 22.12 16.73
N SER A 370 13.98 21.02 16.69
CA SER A 370 15.28 20.92 17.39
C SER A 370 16.40 21.64 16.63
N GLU A 371 16.39 21.61 15.30
CA GLU A 371 17.34 22.34 14.46
C GLU A 371 17.12 23.86 14.51
N ALA A 372 15.86 24.32 14.51
CA ALA A 372 15.54 25.74 14.61
C ALA A 372 15.93 26.40 15.95
N ASN A 373 16.14 25.59 17.01
CA ASN A 373 16.58 26.07 18.33
C ASN A 373 18.10 26.03 18.51
N LEU A 374 18.87 25.47 17.56
CA LEU A 374 20.34 25.48 17.57
C LEU A 374 20.93 26.68 16.81
N ASP A 375 20.11 27.36 16.01
CA ASP A 375 20.45 28.59 15.28
C ASP A 375 20.02 29.88 16.02
N GLN A 376 19.61 29.79 17.29
CA GLN A 376 19.40 30.91 18.22
C GLN A 376 20.41 30.85 19.36
#